data_AF-A0A3D1BUL1-F1
#
_entry.id   AF-A0A3D1BUL1-F1
#
_cell.length_a   1.000
_cell.length_b   1.000
_cell.length_c   1.000
_cell.angle_alpha   90.00
_cell.angle_beta   90.00
_cell.angle_gamma   90.00
#
_symmetry.space_group_name_H-M   'P 1'
#
loop_
_entity.id
_entity.type
_entity.pdbx_description
1 polymer ?
#
loop_
_entity_poly.entity_id
_entity_poly.type
_entity_poly.pdbx_seq_one_letter_code
_entity_poly.pdbx_strand_id
1 'polypeptide(L)'
;DEMAVQMSDEFNTEHEDQDEFAPVMMALRDSSSMSMYLDLVNGAIGLISIIFIFALSVILWNTGLIGGIRRYGEVGLRLAVGESKGHIYRSMILESLSIGFVGSVVGTVIGLAFAYWVQVKGIDISHMLKDSTMIMPGVFRTRITSVSYYIGFIPGLLSTAFGMMLAGIGIYKRQTANLFKELQA
;
A
#
# COMPACT_ATOMS: atom_id res chain seq x y z
N ASP A 1 -9.63 6.31 19.13
CA ASP A 1 -9.03 6.64 20.44
C ASP A 1 -9.71 7.86 21.02
N GLU A 2 -9.64 9.03 20.37
CA GLU A 2 -10.35 10.24 20.84
C GLU A 2 -11.85 10.03 21.10
N MET A 3 -12.58 9.42 20.16
CA MET A 3 -14.01 9.13 20.37
C MET A 3 -14.29 8.16 21.53
N ALA A 4 -13.35 7.27 21.86
CA ALA A 4 -13.53 6.31 22.95
C ALA A 4 -13.29 6.95 24.31
N VAL A 5 -12.30 7.85 24.40
CA VAL A 5 -12.02 8.66 25.59
C VAL A 5 -13.15 9.66 25.82
N GLN A 6 -13.61 10.34 24.77
CA GLN A 6 -14.76 11.24 24.87
C GLN A 6 -16.02 10.52 25.36
N MET A 7 -16.28 9.30 24.85
CA MET A 7 -17.43 8.51 25.28
C MET A 7 -17.32 8.05 26.73
N SER A 8 -16.12 7.69 27.22
CA SER A 8 -15.93 7.37 28.64
C SER A 8 -16.10 8.60 29.53
N ASP A 9 -15.59 9.76 29.10
CA ASP A 9 -15.65 11.00 29.87
C ASP A 9 -17.10 11.52 29.97
N GLU A 10 -17.85 11.49 28.87
CA GLU A 10 -19.28 11.83 28.85
C GLU A 10 -20.08 10.89 29.76
N PHE A 11 -19.85 9.58 29.66
CA PHE A 11 -20.54 8.58 30.49
C PHE A 11 -20.25 8.75 31.99
N ASN A 12 -18.98 8.96 32.34
CA ASN A 12 -18.54 9.11 33.72
C ASN A 12 -19.02 10.43 34.35
N THR A 13 -19.16 11.49 33.54
CA THR A 13 -19.71 12.79 33.99
C THR A 13 -21.21 12.70 34.26
N GLU A 14 -21.96 11.94 33.45
CA GLU A 14 -23.40 11.73 33.64
C GLU A 14 -23.73 10.81 34.82
N HIS A 15 -22.79 9.93 35.20
CA HIS A 15 -22.91 8.97 36.30
C HIS A 15 -21.96 9.29 37.46
N GLU A 16 -21.65 10.59 37.66
CA GLU A 16 -20.82 11.09 38.75
C GLU A 16 -21.59 11.05 40.09
N ASP A 17 -22.05 9.87 40.50
CA ASP A 17 -22.67 9.61 41.80
C ASP A 17 -21.62 9.30 42.86
N GLN A 18 -21.88 9.65 44.12
CA GLN A 18 -21.00 9.37 45.27
C GLN A 18 -21.07 7.91 45.76
N ASP A 19 -21.64 7.01 44.96
CA ASP A 19 -21.77 5.59 45.28
C ASP A 19 -20.49 4.84 44.87
N GLU A 20 -19.91 4.09 45.81
CA GLU A 20 -18.71 3.25 45.60
C GLU A 20 -18.93 2.17 44.53
N PHE A 21 -20.20 1.85 44.22
CA PHE A 21 -20.59 0.87 43.20
C PHE A 21 -21.07 1.49 41.88
N ALA A 22 -20.92 2.81 41.70
CA ALA A 22 -21.28 3.45 40.44
C ALA A 22 -20.47 2.86 39.27
N PRO A 23 -21.11 2.55 38.12
CA PRO A 23 -20.41 2.01 36.97
C PRO A 23 -19.47 3.07 36.39
N VAL A 24 -18.19 2.74 36.25
CA VAL A 24 -17.20 3.60 35.58
C VAL A 24 -16.87 3.01 34.22
N MET A 25 -16.98 3.82 33.17
CA MET A 25 -16.52 3.47 31.83
C MET A 25 -15.03 3.82 31.71
N MET A 26 -14.24 2.84 31.27
CA MET A 26 -12.81 3.01 31.01
C MET A 26 -12.55 2.68 29.54
N ALA A 27 -11.79 3.53 28.84
CA ALA A 27 -11.35 3.19 27.50
C ALA A 27 -10.42 1.97 27.55
N LEU A 28 -10.57 1.05 26.60
CA LEU A 28 -9.71 -0.14 26.49
C LEU A 28 -8.22 0.19 26.47
N ARG A 29 -7.85 1.37 25.98
CA ARG A 29 -6.45 1.84 25.94
C ARG A 29 -5.93 2.30 27.31
N ASP A 30 -6.80 2.75 28.21
CA ASP A 30 -6.41 3.26 29.53
C ASP A 30 -6.14 2.14 30.54
N SER A 31 -6.66 0.93 30.27
CA SER A 31 -6.26 -0.26 31.01
C SER A 31 -4.80 -0.61 30.69
N SER A 32 -3.92 -0.52 31.69
CA SER A 32 -2.46 -0.60 31.54
C SER A 32 -1.93 -1.86 30.85
N SER A 33 -2.61 -3.00 31.01
CA SER A 33 -2.24 -4.26 30.33
C SER A 33 -2.69 -4.29 28.87
N MET A 34 -3.77 -3.59 28.53
CA MET A 34 -4.37 -3.60 27.20
C MET A 34 -3.72 -2.55 26.28
N SER A 35 -3.30 -1.39 26.80
CA SER A 35 -2.58 -0.36 26.02
C SER A 35 -1.34 -0.95 25.36
N MET A 36 -0.51 -1.65 26.13
CA MET A 36 0.72 -2.26 25.63
C MET A 36 0.44 -3.29 24.53
N TYR A 37 -0.62 -4.08 24.68
CA TYR A 37 -1.02 -5.07 23.69
C TYR A 37 -1.49 -4.41 22.39
N LEU A 38 -2.33 -3.36 22.48
CA LEU A 38 -2.80 -2.61 21.32
C LEU A 38 -1.65 -1.92 20.58
N ASP A 39 -0.71 -1.32 21.30
CA ASP A 39 0.47 -0.68 20.71
C ASP A 39 1.39 -1.70 20.02
N LEU A 40 1.57 -2.88 20.62
CA LEU A 40 2.32 -3.98 20.00
C LEU A 40 1.67 -4.45 18.69
N VAL A 41 0.35 -4.67 18.70
CA VAL A 41 -0.42 -5.09 17.52
C VAL A 41 -0.36 -4.03 16.42
N ASN A 42 -0.54 -2.75 16.77
CA ASN A 42 -0.43 -1.64 15.83
C ASN A 42 0.97 -1.54 15.22
N GLY A 43 2.01 -1.69 16.03
CA GLY A 43 3.40 -1.73 15.56
C GLY A 43 3.67 -2.90 14.61
N ALA A 44 3.17 -4.09 14.95
CA ALA A 44 3.30 -5.28 14.11
C ALA A 44 2.58 -5.12 12.76
N ILE A 45 1.34 -4.60 12.74
CA ILE A 45 0.60 -4.30 11.52
C ILE A 45 1.36 -3.30 10.64
N GLY A 46 1.92 -2.25 11.25
CA GLY A 46 2.73 -1.26 10.54
C GLY A 46 3.97 -1.88 9.88
N LEU A 47 4.72 -2.70 10.63
CA LEU A 47 5.91 -3.37 10.13
C LEU A 47 5.60 -4.35 8.99
N ILE A 48 4.56 -5.18 9.16
CA ILE A 48 4.11 -6.12 8.12
C ILE A 48 3.69 -5.34 6.87
N SER A 49 2.95 -4.24 7.02
CA SER A 49 2.53 -3.40 5.90
C SER A 49 3.73 -2.85 5.12
N ILE A 50 4.75 -2.35 5.80
CA ILE A 50 5.97 -1.83 5.16
C ILE A 50 6.68 -2.94 4.36
N ILE A 51 6.85 -4.13 4.95
CA ILE A 51 7.52 -5.25 4.29
C ILE A 51 6.76 -5.66 3.02
N PHE A 52 5.43 -5.78 3.11
CA PHE A 52 4.61 -6.15 1.96
C PHE A 52 4.62 -5.09 0.86
N ILE A 53 4.46 -3.81 1.22
CA ILE A 53 4.54 -2.70 0.27
C ILE A 53 5.89 -2.73 -0.44
N PHE A 54 6.99 -2.90 0.30
CA PHE A 54 8.33 -2.96 -0.27
C PHE A 54 8.51 -4.16 -1.21
N ALA A 55 8.12 -5.36 -0.78
CA ALA A 55 8.22 -6.56 -1.59
C ALA A 55 7.42 -6.45 -2.90
N LEU A 56 6.17 -5.99 -2.84
CA LEU A 56 5.34 -5.75 -4.01
C LEU A 56 5.92 -4.66 -4.91
N SER A 57 6.48 -3.61 -4.30
CA SER A 57 7.13 -2.52 -5.03
C SER A 57 8.31 -3.02 -5.85
N VAL A 58 9.12 -3.94 -5.32
CA VAL A 58 10.26 -4.54 -6.04
C VAL A 58 9.78 -5.40 -7.21
N ILE A 59 8.70 -6.16 -7.04
CA ILE A 59 8.12 -6.97 -8.11
C ILE A 59 7.67 -6.09 -9.28
N LEU A 60 6.87 -5.05 -8.98
CA LEU A 60 6.38 -4.10 -10.00
C LEU A 60 7.52 -3.33 -10.65
N TRP A 61 8.54 -2.98 -9.87
CA TRP A 61 9.74 -2.33 -10.37
C TRP A 61 10.45 -3.19 -11.41
N ASN A 62 10.65 -4.47 -11.14
CA ASN A 62 11.26 -5.41 -12.08
C ASN A 62 10.42 -5.57 -13.36
N THR A 63 9.09 -5.57 -13.25
CA THR A 63 8.21 -5.62 -14.42
C THR A 63 8.38 -4.40 -15.32
N GLY A 64 8.44 -3.20 -14.73
CA GLY A 64 8.70 -1.96 -15.47
C GLY A 64 10.06 -1.95 -16.16
N LEU A 65 11.10 -2.47 -15.49
CA LEU A 65 12.44 -2.64 -16.05
C LEU A 65 12.43 -3.54 -17.29
N ILE A 66 11.93 -4.78 -17.15
CA ILE A 66 11.92 -5.76 -18.25
C ILE A 66 11.06 -5.27 -19.42
N GLY A 67 9.93 -4.61 -19.14
CA GLY A 67 9.08 -4.00 -20.17
C GLY A 67 9.79 -2.94 -20.99
N GLY A 68 10.54 -2.05 -20.32
CA GLY A 68 11.34 -1.03 -20.99
C GLY A 68 12.48 -1.63 -21.83
N ILE A 69 13.11 -2.69 -21.32
CA ILE A 69 14.21 -3.40 -22.00
C ILE A 69 13.70 -4.13 -23.26
N ARG A 70 12.55 -4.80 -23.21
CA ARG A 70 12.04 -5.53 -24.39
C ARG A 70 11.78 -4.63 -25.60
N ARG A 71 11.58 -3.33 -25.39
CA ARG A 71 11.30 -2.34 -26.43
C ARG A 71 12.56 -1.65 -26.98
N TYR A 72 13.77 -2.13 -26.64
CA TYR A 72 15.02 -1.58 -27.16
C TYR A 72 15.08 -1.54 -28.70
N GLY A 73 14.54 -2.55 -29.40
CA GLY A 73 14.53 -2.60 -30.86
C GLY A 73 13.74 -1.44 -31.49
N GLU A 74 12.60 -1.07 -30.89
CA GLU A 74 11.78 0.06 -31.34
C GLU A 74 12.52 1.39 -31.14
N VAL A 75 13.26 1.52 -30.04
CA VAL A 75 14.03 2.73 -29.73
C VAL A 75 15.18 2.93 -30.72
N GLY A 76 15.87 1.85 -31.12
CA GLY A 76 16.91 1.90 -32.14
C GLY A 76 16.38 2.40 -33.49
N LEU A 77 15.19 1.93 -33.90
CA LEU A 77 14.54 2.39 -35.12
C LEU A 77 14.15 3.88 -35.06
N ARG A 78 13.55 4.32 -33.94
CA ARG A 78 13.16 5.73 -33.75
C ARG A 78 14.37 6.69 -33.80
N LEU A 79 15.50 6.26 -33.24
CA LEU A 79 16.76 7.01 -33.31
C LEU A 79 17.30 7.09 -34.74
N ALA A 80 17.17 6.02 -35.54
CA ALA A 80 17.60 6.01 -36.94
C ALA A 80 16.78 6.96 -37.82
N VAL A 81 15.50 7.17 -37.48
CA VAL A 81 14.61 8.16 -38.14
C VAL A 81 14.92 9.60 -37.69
N GLY A 82 15.76 9.78 -36.67
CA GLY A 82 16.22 11.10 -36.21
C GLY A 82 15.47 11.65 -35.01
N GLU A 83 14.66 10.84 -34.31
CA GLU A 83 13.98 11.27 -33.08
C GLU A 83 15.00 11.56 -31.96
N SER A 84 14.79 12.65 -31.20
CA SER A 84 15.70 13.00 -30.11
C SER A 84 15.62 11.99 -28.95
N LYS A 85 16.78 11.59 -28.40
CA LYS A 85 16.88 10.68 -27.24
C LYS A 85 16.01 11.11 -26.04
N GLY A 86 15.91 12.41 -25.81
CA GLY A 86 15.10 12.98 -24.73
C GLY A 86 13.60 12.84 -24.95
N HIS A 87 13.13 12.95 -26.20
CA HIS A 87 11.72 12.74 -26.53
C HIS A 87 11.31 11.28 -26.32
N ILE A 88 12.14 10.33 -26.79
CA ILE A 88 11.91 8.89 -26.60
C ILE A 88 11.82 8.55 -25.11
N TYR A 89 12.77 9.00 -24.30
CA TYR A 89 12.80 8.73 -22.85
C TYR A 89 11.55 9.27 -22.14
N ARG A 90 11.13 10.49 -22.46
CA ARG A 90 9.92 11.09 -21.87
C ARG A 90 8.65 10.37 -22.31
N SER A 91 8.54 10.02 -23.60
CA SER A 91 7.41 9.25 -24.12
C SER A 91 7.29 7.90 -23.43
N MET A 92 8.42 7.22 -23.23
CA MET A 92 8.48 5.94 -22.53
C MET A 92 8.01 6.02 -21.08
N ILE A 93 8.45 7.05 -20.34
CA ILE A 93 8.00 7.27 -18.97
C ILE A 93 6.51 7.58 -18.93
N LEU A 94 6.01 8.43 -19.84
CA LEU A 94 4.59 8.79 -19.90
C LEU A 94 3.70 7.57 -20.18
N GLU A 95 4.14 6.69 -21.07
CA GLU A 95 3.43 5.45 -21.37
C GLU A 95 3.38 4.53 -20.14
N SER A 96 4.54 4.32 -19.49
CA SER A 96 4.62 3.51 -18.27
C SER A 96 3.88 4.13 -17.08
N LEU A 97 3.83 5.46 -16.99
CA LEU A 97 3.05 6.17 -16.00
C LEU A 97 1.55 5.99 -16.24
N SER A 98 1.12 5.99 -17.50
CA SER A 98 -0.29 5.75 -17.87
C SER A 98 -0.71 4.33 -17.52
N ILE A 99 0.14 3.34 -17.83
CA ILE A 99 -0.09 1.93 -17.47
C ILE A 99 -0.10 1.76 -15.94
N GLY A 100 0.87 2.35 -15.24
CA GLY A 100 0.94 2.33 -13.78
C GLY A 100 -0.27 3.00 -13.13
N PHE A 101 -0.75 4.11 -13.69
CA PHE A 101 -1.91 4.83 -13.19
C PHE A 101 -3.17 3.98 -13.31
N VAL A 102 -3.45 3.44 -14.50
CA VAL A 102 -4.61 2.57 -14.70
C VAL A 102 -4.53 1.33 -13.80
N GLY A 103 -3.35 0.70 -13.70
CA GLY A 103 -3.13 -0.45 -12.82
C GLY A 103 -3.36 -0.12 -11.35
N SER A 104 -2.82 1.01 -10.85
CA SER A 104 -3.00 1.46 -9.48
C SER A 104 -4.45 1.82 -9.17
N VAL A 105 -5.17 2.48 -10.09
CA VAL A 105 -6.59 2.80 -9.90
C VAL A 105 -7.39 1.51 -9.78
N VAL A 106 -7.25 0.59 -10.75
CA VAL A 106 -8.00 -0.66 -10.78
C VAL A 106 -7.67 -1.53 -9.57
N GLY A 107 -6.38 -1.67 -9.24
CA GLY A 107 -5.93 -2.43 -8.07
C GLY A 107 -6.44 -1.86 -6.76
N THR A 108 -6.43 -0.53 -6.61
CA THR A 108 -6.95 0.14 -5.41
C THR A 108 -8.46 -0.05 -5.28
N VAL A 109 -9.21 0.07 -6.38
CA VAL A 109 -10.67 -0.15 -6.38
C VAL A 109 -11.01 -1.58 -5.97
N ILE A 110 -10.33 -2.58 -6.55
CA ILE A 110 -10.56 -4.00 -6.21
C ILE A 110 -10.18 -4.28 -4.75
N GLY A 111 -9.02 -3.78 -4.30
CA GLY A 111 -8.56 -3.96 -2.93
C GLY A 111 -9.50 -3.34 -1.90
N LEU A 112 -10.00 -2.13 -2.18
CA LEU A 112 -10.97 -1.45 -1.32
C LEU A 112 -12.35 -2.12 -1.35
N ALA A 113 -12.79 -2.64 -2.51
CA ALA A 113 -14.04 -3.39 -2.60
C ALA A 113 -13.99 -4.65 -1.72
N PHE A 114 -12.86 -5.36 -1.72
CA PHE A 114 -12.65 -6.50 -0.83
C PHE A 114 -12.60 -6.08 0.64
N ALA A 115 -11.87 -4.99 0.96
CA ALA A 115 -11.81 -4.45 2.31
C ALA A 115 -13.20 -4.03 2.80
N TYR A 116 -14.03 -3.43 1.94
CA TYR A 116 -15.40 -3.04 2.27
C TYR A 116 -16.29 -4.26 2.53
N TRP A 117 -16.15 -5.31 1.73
CA TRP A 117 -16.88 -6.56 1.95
C TRP A 117 -16.57 -7.16 3.33
N VAL A 118 -15.28 -7.18 3.72
CA VAL A 118 -14.85 -7.62 5.05
C VAL A 118 -15.34 -6.67 6.15
N GLN A 119 -15.44 -5.37 5.88
CA GLN A 119 -15.92 -4.38 6.85
C GLN A 119 -17.40 -4.60 7.19
N VAL A 120 -18.23 -4.94 6.19
CA VAL A 120 -19.67 -5.19 6.38
C VAL A 120 -19.92 -6.56 7.01
N LYS A 121 -19.31 -7.62 6.46
CA LYS A 121 -19.57 -8.99 6.91
C LYS A 121 -18.86 -9.30 8.24
N GLY A 122 -17.66 -8.74 8.43
CA GLY A 122 -16.77 -9.11 9.50
C GLY A 122 -16.23 -10.52 9.35
N ILE A 123 -15.07 -10.77 9.94
CA ILE A 123 -14.51 -12.12 10.10
C ILE A 123 -14.87 -12.55 11.51
N ASP A 124 -15.76 -13.53 11.61
CA ASP A 124 -16.15 -14.11 12.89
C ASP A 124 -15.09 -15.11 13.35
N ILE A 125 -14.41 -14.75 14.44
CA ILE A 125 -13.39 -15.54 15.13
C ILE A 125 -13.92 -15.97 16.51
N SER A 126 -15.20 -15.71 16.83
CA SER A 126 -15.80 -16.02 18.14
C SER A 126 -15.59 -17.47 18.56
N HIS A 127 -15.58 -18.39 17.60
CA HIS A 127 -15.31 -19.82 17.84
C HIS A 127 -13.90 -20.11 18.36
N MET A 128 -12.89 -19.32 18.00
CA MET A 128 -11.51 -19.46 18.49
C MET A 128 -11.27 -18.72 19.81
N LEU A 129 -12.16 -17.78 20.17
CA LEU A 129 -12.08 -16.99 21.41
C LEU A 129 -12.84 -17.60 22.59
N LYS A 130 -13.60 -18.69 22.40
CA LYS A 130 -14.44 -19.30 23.45
C LYS A 130 -13.68 -19.72 24.71
N ASP A 131 -12.41 -20.09 24.56
CA ASP A 131 -11.54 -20.52 25.67
C ASP A 131 -10.63 -19.39 26.20
N SER A 132 -10.80 -18.16 25.71
CA SER A 132 -9.98 -17.01 26.11
C SER A 132 -10.57 -16.30 27.32
N THR A 133 -9.74 -16.02 28.31
CA THR A 133 -10.08 -15.19 29.49
C THR A 133 -10.16 -13.69 29.19
N MET A 134 -9.84 -13.28 27.96
CA MET A 134 -9.82 -11.88 27.54
C MET A 134 -11.11 -11.51 26.80
N ILE A 135 -11.85 -10.52 27.32
CA ILE A 135 -13.05 -9.98 26.67
C ILE A 135 -12.60 -9.21 25.42
N MET A 136 -12.80 -9.78 24.25
CA MET A 136 -12.49 -9.19 22.95
C MET A 136 -13.68 -9.38 22.00
N PRO A 137 -13.97 -8.42 21.10
CA PRO A 137 -15.00 -8.61 20.09
C PRO A 137 -14.67 -9.82 19.20
N GLY A 138 -15.61 -10.76 19.12
CA GLY A 138 -15.46 -11.98 18.32
C GLY A 138 -15.50 -11.76 16.81
N VAL A 139 -15.84 -10.56 16.34
CA VAL A 139 -15.91 -10.22 14.91
C VAL A 139 -14.89 -9.13 14.57
N PHE A 140 -13.89 -9.50 13.78
CA PHE A 140 -12.89 -8.56 13.27
C PHE A 140 -13.41 -7.88 12.01
N ARG A 141 -13.37 -6.54 12.01
CA ARG A 141 -13.77 -5.73 10.86
C ARG A 141 -12.58 -4.91 10.39
N THR A 142 -12.44 -4.79 9.07
CA THR A 142 -11.54 -3.84 8.46
C THR A 142 -12.06 -2.42 8.67
N ARG A 143 -11.16 -1.46 8.81
CA ARG A 143 -11.48 -0.03 8.81
C ARG A 143 -10.77 0.60 7.63
N ILE A 144 -11.53 1.06 6.65
CA ILE A 144 -10.98 1.83 5.53
C ILE A 144 -10.65 3.23 6.05
N THR A 145 -9.38 3.60 6.01
CA THR A 145 -8.90 4.95 6.34
C THR A 145 -8.39 5.64 5.09
N SER A 146 -8.23 6.97 5.13
CA SER A 146 -7.65 7.73 4.02
C SER A 146 -6.26 7.21 3.62
N VAL A 147 -5.49 6.70 4.61
CA VAL A 147 -4.16 6.11 4.39
C VAL A 147 -4.24 4.85 3.52
N SER A 148 -5.30 4.05 3.62
CA SER A 148 -5.49 2.84 2.82
C SER A 148 -5.53 3.12 1.31
N TYR A 149 -6.09 4.28 0.91
CA TYR A 149 -6.11 4.71 -0.50
C TYR A 149 -4.70 5.00 -1.01
N TYR A 150 -3.91 5.72 -0.23
CA TYR A 150 -2.54 6.10 -0.61
C TYR A 150 -1.59 4.90 -0.64
N ILE A 151 -1.71 3.98 0.33
CA ILE A 151 -0.89 2.76 0.40
C ILE A 151 -1.12 1.86 -0.81
N GLY A 152 -2.35 1.74 -1.32
CA GLY A 152 -2.63 0.95 -2.51
C GLY A 152 -2.15 1.62 -3.80
N PHE A 153 -2.34 2.94 -3.90
CA PHE A 153 -2.15 3.66 -5.15
C PHE A 153 -0.69 4.06 -5.43
N ILE A 154 -0.01 4.67 -4.44
CA ILE A 154 1.29 5.33 -4.61
C ILE A 154 2.40 4.32 -4.95
N PRO A 155 2.61 3.24 -4.18
CA PRO A 155 3.71 2.32 -4.45
C PRO A 155 3.57 1.64 -5.81
N GLY A 156 2.34 1.31 -6.21
CA GLY A 156 2.07 0.72 -7.53
C GLY A 156 2.48 1.62 -8.68
N LEU A 157 2.10 2.90 -8.61
CA LEU A 157 2.39 3.89 -9.65
C LEU A 157 3.88 4.21 -9.72
N LEU A 158 4.49 4.42 -8.55
CA LEU A 158 5.90 4.79 -8.46
C LEU A 158 6.79 3.63 -8.91
N SER A 159 6.53 2.40 -8.47
CA SER A 159 7.37 1.25 -8.81
C SER A 159 7.49 1.01 -10.31
N THR A 160 6.38 1.02 -11.04
CA THR A 160 6.40 0.82 -12.49
C THR A 160 7.14 1.96 -13.20
N ALA A 161 6.93 3.21 -12.77
CA ALA A 161 7.61 4.37 -13.30
C ALA A 161 9.13 4.33 -13.03
N PHE A 162 9.55 3.99 -11.80
CA PHE A 162 10.95 3.80 -11.43
C PHE A 162 11.62 2.71 -12.26
N GLY A 163 10.92 1.62 -12.54
CA GLY A 163 11.43 0.57 -13.43
C GLY A 163 11.70 1.05 -14.82
N MET A 164 10.74 1.79 -15.39
CA MET A 164 10.90 2.34 -16.71
C MET A 164 12.04 3.38 -16.77
N MET A 165 12.14 4.25 -15.77
CA MET A 165 13.19 5.27 -15.71
C MET A 165 14.59 4.65 -15.73
N LEU A 166 14.81 3.60 -14.94
CA LEU A 166 16.12 2.92 -14.91
C LEU A 166 16.43 2.19 -16.23
N ALA A 167 15.43 1.55 -16.85
CA ALA A 167 15.60 0.97 -18.18
C ALA A 167 15.96 2.06 -19.21
N GLY A 168 15.31 3.22 -19.14
CA GLY A 168 15.59 4.36 -20.00
C GLY A 168 16.97 5.01 -19.82
N ILE A 169 17.54 4.97 -18.61
CA ILE A 169 18.95 5.37 -18.40
C ILE A 169 19.90 4.42 -19.14
N GLY A 170 19.59 3.12 -19.20
CA GLY A 170 20.32 2.14 -19.99
C GLY A 170 20.34 2.47 -21.48
N ILE A 171 19.20 2.91 -22.03
CA ILE A 171 19.07 3.45 -23.39
C ILE A 171 19.97 4.68 -23.59
N TYR A 172 19.92 5.62 -22.65
CA TYR A 172 20.62 6.90 -22.78
C TYR A 172 22.16 6.73 -22.74
N LYS A 173 22.65 5.82 -21.88
CA LYS A 173 24.09 5.56 -21.70
C LYS A 173 24.70 4.67 -22.77
N ARG A 174 23.95 3.78 -23.44
CA ARG A 174 24.51 2.93 -24.51
C ARG A 174 24.72 3.74 -25.78
N GLN A 175 25.99 3.89 -26.18
CA GLN A 175 26.38 4.50 -27.44
C GLN A 175 25.88 3.65 -28.61
N THR A 176 25.33 4.33 -29.62
CA THR A 176 24.87 3.83 -30.92
C THR A 176 25.91 2.97 -31.67
N ALA A 177 27.17 3.00 -31.26
CA ALA A 177 28.29 2.29 -31.88
C ALA A 177 28.29 0.76 -31.67
N ASN A 178 27.69 0.23 -30.59
CA ASN A 178 27.64 -1.22 -30.38
C ASN A 178 26.46 -1.91 -31.08
N LEU A 179 25.43 -1.14 -31.46
CA LEU A 179 24.23 -1.66 -32.12
C LEU A 179 24.53 -2.18 -33.54
N PHE A 180 25.47 -1.54 -34.24
CA PHE A 180 25.92 -1.97 -35.58
C PHE A 180 26.81 -3.23 -35.56
N LYS A 181 27.50 -3.51 -34.45
CA LYS A 181 28.33 -4.72 -34.31
C LYS A 181 27.52 -5.98 -34.07
N GLU A 182 26.33 -5.88 -33.47
CA GLU A 182 25.42 -7.01 -33.27
C GLU A 182 24.60 -7.37 -34.51
N LEU A 183 24.49 -6.46 -35.50
CA LEU A 183 23.85 -6.74 -36.80
C LEU A 183 24.81 -7.41 -37.83
N GLN A 184 26.11 -7.48 -37.51
CA GLN A 184 27.13 -8.11 -38.36
C GLN A 184 27.60 -9.49 -37.84
N ALA A 185 27.06 -9.96 -36.71
CA ALA A 185 27.31 -11.28 -36.14
C ALA A 185 26.06 -12.15 -36.24
#